data_AF-U4L7J4-F1
#
_entry.id   AF-U4L7J4-F1
#
_cell.length_a   1.000
_cell.length_b   1.000
_cell.length_c   1.000
_cell.angle_alpha   90.00
_cell.angle_beta   90.00
_cell.angle_gamma   90.00
#
_symmetry.space_group_name_H-M   'P 1'
#
loop_
_entity.id
_entity.type
_entity.pdbx_description
1 polymer ?
#
loop_
_entity_poly.entity_id
_entity_poly.type
_entity_poly.pdbx_seq_one_letter_code
_entity_poly.pdbx_strand_id
1 'polypeptide(L)'
;MTTPTAASTALLTEHFGWTPLMFIDDIINTVNAIANATVSSVETFLFSQRPELLGFKTPPGQTREVDEDGQTLFTEQEEDELRQGVHKLETLMDNAVDTTFDKFEIFLMRNVLVVKESLVGWCRLAHYKDIDFSGFIPSSSSSEPPVDSMDLSSPPPPGSAETAALLALRQRLFASTHLSLSLQAEKAENALVLSKLRELASSLSPSYTGPVTSFSLLQGSGKLKEGAEFALSQVGAVRERYEELGPRLEELKKVKEKEASKEKESMDGAEAYTERGVYLETFKKAQMEALRRERRRVFYGQQERGVERGEEEVRKLGEIVGMMGGRSDLSHGEFWNG
;
A
#
# COMPACT_ATOMS: atom_id res chain seq x y z
N MET A 1 0.67 -11.72 -44.06
CA MET A 1 0.68 -11.85 -42.58
C MET A 1 1.64 -10.81 -42.08
N THR A 2 1.16 -9.71 -41.50
CA THR A 2 1.99 -8.58 -41.10
C THR A 2 2.42 -8.78 -39.65
N THR A 3 3.69 -9.11 -39.45
CA THR A 3 4.35 -9.00 -38.14
C THR A 3 4.23 -7.55 -37.66
N PRO A 4 3.99 -7.27 -36.36
CA PRO A 4 3.98 -5.90 -35.87
C PRO A 4 5.32 -5.24 -36.21
N THR A 5 5.27 -4.27 -37.11
CA THR A 5 6.44 -3.52 -37.57
C THR A 5 6.89 -2.58 -36.45
N ALA A 6 8.19 -2.34 -36.31
CA ALA A 6 8.73 -1.42 -35.29
C ALA A 6 8.07 -0.03 -35.33
N ALA A 7 7.61 0.41 -36.51
CA ALA A 7 6.86 1.66 -36.67
C ALA A 7 5.44 1.61 -36.03
N SER A 8 4.73 0.48 -36.14
CA SER A 8 3.43 0.31 -35.49
C SER A 8 3.58 0.28 -33.97
N THR A 9 4.59 -0.41 -33.45
CA THR A 9 4.82 -0.46 -32.00
C THR A 9 5.27 0.90 -31.46
N ALA A 10 6.07 1.66 -32.21
CA ALA A 10 6.45 3.02 -31.84
C ALA A 10 5.23 3.96 -31.77
N LEU A 11 4.36 3.97 -32.80
CA LEU A 11 3.14 4.79 -32.81
C LEU A 11 2.20 4.44 -31.66
N LEU A 12 1.99 3.15 -31.39
CA LEU A 12 1.15 2.70 -30.28
C LEU A 12 1.76 3.06 -28.93
N THR A 13 3.07 2.88 -28.78
CA THR A 13 3.79 3.24 -27.54
C THR A 13 3.70 4.73 -27.28
N GLU A 14 3.82 5.55 -28.31
CA GLU A 14 3.70 6.99 -28.19
C GLU A 14 2.25 7.41 -27.90
N HIS A 15 1.27 6.76 -28.51
CA HIS A 15 -0.14 7.05 -28.28
C HIS A 15 -0.58 6.71 -26.85
N PHE A 16 -0.20 5.53 -26.37
CA PHE A 16 -0.57 5.06 -25.04
C PHE A 16 0.33 5.63 -23.93
N GLY A 17 1.57 6.00 -24.26
CA GLY A 17 2.60 6.38 -23.29
C GLY A 17 3.25 5.19 -22.57
N TRP A 18 2.91 3.97 -22.97
CA TRP A 18 3.45 2.70 -22.49
C TRP A 18 3.49 1.69 -23.63
N THR A 19 4.37 0.72 -23.56
CA THR A 19 4.46 -0.30 -24.61
C THR A 19 3.29 -1.28 -24.47
N PRO A 20 2.62 -1.67 -25.58
CA PRO A 20 1.55 -2.68 -25.56
C PRO A 20 1.87 -3.95 -24.76
N LEU A 21 3.14 -4.36 -24.77
CA LEU A 21 3.63 -5.52 -24.01
C LEU A 21 3.49 -5.32 -22.49
N MET A 22 3.85 -4.13 -21.97
CA MET A 22 3.72 -3.84 -20.53
C MET A 22 2.28 -3.97 -20.04
N PHE A 23 1.29 -3.57 -20.84
CA PHE A 23 -0.11 -3.71 -20.47
C PHE A 23 -0.54 -5.17 -20.36
N ILE A 24 -0.05 -6.02 -21.26
CA ILE A 24 -0.35 -7.45 -21.23
C ILE A 24 0.35 -8.11 -20.04
N ASP A 25 1.62 -7.78 -19.79
CA ASP A 25 2.37 -8.26 -18.63
C ASP A 25 1.66 -7.90 -17.32
N ASP A 26 1.19 -6.67 -17.18
CA ASP A 26 0.42 -6.22 -16.01
C ASP A 26 -0.88 -7.02 -15.84
N ILE A 27 -1.61 -7.31 -16.94
CA ILE A 27 -2.80 -8.16 -16.88
C ILE A 27 -2.43 -9.56 -16.39
N ILE A 28 -1.43 -10.20 -16.99
CA ILE A 28 -1.02 -11.57 -16.63
C ILE A 28 -0.60 -11.61 -15.15
N ASN A 29 0.19 -10.65 -14.69
CA ASN A 29 0.60 -10.54 -13.30
C ASN A 29 -0.60 -10.38 -12.36
N THR A 30 -1.59 -9.56 -12.71
CA THR A 30 -2.79 -9.37 -11.89
C THR A 30 -3.64 -10.64 -11.84
N VAL A 31 -3.78 -11.35 -12.95
CA VAL A 31 -4.55 -12.59 -13.02
C VAL A 31 -3.89 -13.69 -12.21
N ASN A 32 -2.56 -13.84 -12.31
CA ASN A 32 -1.81 -14.81 -11.50
C ASN A 32 -1.93 -14.49 -10.00
N ALA A 33 -1.87 -13.21 -9.62
CA ALA A 33 -2.09 -12.80 -8.24
C ALA A 33 -3.51 -13.14 -7.74
N ILE A 34 -4.53 -12.90 -8.57
CA ILE A 34 -5.92 -13.25 -8.25
C ILE A 34 -6.08 -14.77 -8.18
N ALA A 35 -5.51 -15.52 -9.11
CA ALA A 35 -5.56 -16.98 -9.14
C ALA A 35 -5.02 -17.56 -7.83
N ASN A 36 -3.81 -17.17 -7.43
CA ASN A 36 -3.21 -17.58 -6.16
C ASN A 36 -4.09 -17.20 -4.97
N ALA A 37 -4.59 -15.97 -4.93
CA ALA A 37 -5.48 -15.52 -3.86
C ALA A 37 -6.79 -16.32 -3.78
N THR A 38 -7.35 -16.73 -4.94
CA THR A 38 -8.55 -17.59 -4.96
C THR A 38 -8.26 -18.99 -4.47
N VAL A 39 -7.12 -19.61 -4.83
CA VAL A 39 -6.72 -20.92 -4.30
C VAL A 39 -6.56 -20.85 -2.78
N SER A 40 -5.86 -19.86 -2.26
CA SER A 40 -5.69 -19.68 -0.82
C SER A 40 -7.02 -19.43 -0.09
N SER A 41 -7.94 -18.68 -0.71
CA SER A 41 -9.29 -18.47 -0.17
C SER A 41 -10.11 -19.76 -0.17
N VAL A 42 -9.99 -20.59 -1.21
CA VAL A 42 -10.65 -21.90 -1.29
C VAL A 42 -10.08 -22.84 -0.23
N GLU A 43 -8.76 -22.88 -0.06
CA GLU A 43 -8.10 -23.65 0.99
C GLU A 43 -8.62 -23.26 2.37
N THR A 44 -8.58 -21.96 2.69
CA THR A 44 -9.09 -21.43 3.98
C THR A 44 -10.57 -21.77 4.18
N PHE A 45 -11.38 -21.67 3.13
CA PHE A 45 -12.79 -22.02 3.19
C PHE A 45 -13.02 -23.51 3.44
N LEU A 46 -12.25 -24.39 2.78
CA LEU A 46 -12.36 -25.84 2.97
C LEU A 46 -11.96 -26.26 4.39
N PHE A 47 -10.89 -25.67 4.94
CA PHE A 47 -10.48 -25.91 6.34
C PHE A 47 -11.45 -25.33 7.37
N SER A 48 -12.22 -24.30 7.01
CA SER A 48 -13.26 -23.75 7.89
C SER A 48 -14.53 -24.61 7.95
N GLN A 49 -14.68 -25.56 7.03
CA GLN A 49 -15.90 -26.35 6.89
C GLN A 49 -15.81 -27.67 7.66
N ARG A 50 -16.96 -28.18 8.10
CA ARG A 50 -17.02 -29.44 8.86
C ARG A 50 -16.64 -30.64 7.97
N PRO A 51 -15.84 -31.61 8.45
CA PRO A 51 -15.42 -32.76 7.65
C PRO A 51 -16.59 -33.63 7.15
N GLU A 52 -17.71 -33.68 7.86
CA GLU A 52 -18.92 -34.39 7.43
C GLU A 52 -19.55 -33.79 6.17
N LEU A 53 -19.50 -32.45 6.01
CA LEU A 53 -20.04 -31.76 4.83
C LEU A 53 -19.17 -31.98 3.59
N LEU A 54 -17.88 -32.19 3.80
CA LEU A 54 -16.89 -32.51 2.76
C LEU A 54 -16.98 -33.98 2.30
N GLY A 55 -17.78 -34.80 2.99
CA GLY A 55 -17.98 -36.21 2.64
C GLY A 55 -16.98 -37.16 3.31
N PHE A 56 -16.16 -36.68 4.25
CA PHE A 56 -15.30 -37.54 5.05
C PHE A 56 -16.15 -38.33 6.04
N LYS A 57 -16.32 -39.63 5.76
CA LYS A 57 -17.08 -40.55 6.61
C LYS A 57 -16.22 -41.07 7.74
N THR A 58 -16.73 -41.02 8.95
CA THR A 58 -16.13 -41.70 10.09
C THR A 58 -16.28 -43.22 9.92
N PRO A 59 -15.19 -44.01 10.00
CA PRO A 59 -15.30 -45.45 10.00
C PRO A 59 -16.16 -45.92 11.20
N PRO A 60 -17.01 -46.93 11.01
CA PRO A 60 -17.93 -47.38 12.06
C PRO A 60 -17.13 -47.92 13.27
N GLY A 61 -17.31 -47.29 14.42
CA GLY A 61 -16.67 -47.69 15.68
C GLY A 61 -15.51 -46.79 16.16
N GLN A 62 -15.14 -45.75 15.40
CA GLN A 62 -14.12 -44.78 15.80
C GLN A 62 -14.76 -43.42 16.10
N THR A 63 -14.56 -42.90 17.31
CA THR A 63 -14.97 -41.54 17.71
C THR A 63 -13.96 -40.53 17.18
N ARG A 64 -14.43 -39.54 16.41
CA ARG A 64 -13.61 -38.38 16.01
C ARG A 64 -13.29 -37.53 17.23
N GLU A 65 -12.13 -36.90 17.20
CA GLU A 65 -11.81 -35.83 18.14
C GLU A 65 -12.75 -34.65 17.88
N VAL A 66 -13.22 -34.05 18.96
CA VAL A 66 -14.22 -32.99 18.94
C VAL A 66 -13.64 -31.81 19.69
N ASP A 67 -13.72 -30.62 19.11
CA ASP A 67 -13.32 -29.37 19.75
C ASP A 67 -14.17 -29.04 20.98
N GLU A 68 -13.73 -28.06 21.78
CA GLU A 68 -14.50 -27.48 22.89
C GLU A 68 -15.93 -27.04 22.48
N ASP A 69 -16.14 -26.71 21.20
CA ASP A 69 -17.43 -26.30 20.63
C ASP A 69 -18.28 -27.48 20.09
N GLY A 70 -17.88 -28.73 20.28
CA GLY A 70 -18.65 -29.88 19.81
C GLY A 70 -18.52 -30.14 18.30
N GLN A 71 -17.52 -29.56 17.63
CA GLN A 71 -17.27 -29.76 16.19
C GLN A 71 -16.24 -30.85 15.96
N THR A 72 -16.52 -31.74 15.00
CA THR A 72 -15.59 -32.80 14.59
C THR A 72 -14.36 -32.19 13.93
N LEU A 73 -13.18 -32.48 14.49
CA LEU A 73 -11.89 -32.07 13.95
C LEU A 73 -11.51 -32.88 12.71
N PHE A 74 -10.68 -32.27 11.86
CA PHE A 74 -9.99 -33.00 10.79
C PHE A 74 -8.95 -33.95 11.38
N THR A 75 -8.87 -35.15 10.83
CA THR A 75 -7.74 -36.05 11.09
C THR A 75 -6.54 -35.60 10.25
N GLU A 76 -5.30 -35.82 10.71
CA GLU A 76 -4.07 -35.49 9.96
C GLU A 76 -4.10 -36.01 8.50
N GLN A 77 -4.63 -37.22 8.28
CA GLN A 77 -4.77 -37.81 6.95
C GLN A 77 -5.78 -37.05 6.06
N GLU A 78 -6.86 -36.54 6.63
CA GLU A 78 -7.91 -35.80 5.91
C GLU A 78 -7.42 -34.40 5.56
N GLU A 79 -6.64 -33.77 6.46
CA GLU A 79 -5.96 -32.51 6.14
C GLU A 79 -4.94 -32.68 5.01
N ASP A 80 -4.16 -33.75 5.02
CA ASP A 80 -3.18 -34.02 3.97
C ASP A 80 -3.84 -34.33 2.62
N GLU A 81 -4.97 -35.07 2.62
CA GLU A 81 -5.77 -35.27 1.42
C GLU A 81 -6.30 -33.93 0.87
N LEU A 82 -6.77 -33.05 1.77
CA LEU A 82 -7.26 -31.72 1.40
C LEU A 82 -6.15 -30.85 0.81
N ARG A 83 -4.98 -30.78 1.47
CA ARG A 83 -3.80 -30.04 0.96
C ARG A 83 -3.37 -30.56 -0.40
N GLN A 84 -3.34 -31.88 -0.59
CA GLN A 84 -3.02 -32.47 -1.89
C GLN A 84 -4.08 -32.14 -2.95
N GLY A 85 -5.36 -32.11 -2.59
CA GLY A 85 -6.46 -31.72 -3.48
C GLY A 85 -6.34 -30.26 -3.91
N VAL A 86 -6.11 -29.36 -2.96
CA VAL A 86 -5.88 -27.93 -3.22
C VAL A 86 -4.65 -27.72 -4.09
N HIS A 87 -3.55 -28.41 -3.82
CA HIS A 87 -2.33 -28.29 -4.64
C HIS A 87 -2.52 -28.79 -6.07
N LYS A 88 -3.30 -29.87 -6.26
CA LYS A 88 -3.68 -30.33 -7.62
C LYS A 88 -4.56 -29.31 -8.34
N LEU A 89 -5.49 -28.67 -7.61
CA LEU A 89 -6.32 -27.59 -8.15
C LEU A 89 -5.48 -26.38 -8.56
N GLU A 90 -4.54 -25.96 -7.72
CA GLU A 90 -3.56 -24.90 -8.00
C GLU A 90 -2.80 -25.19 -9.30
N THR A 91 -2.17 -26.36 -9.39
CA THR A 91 -1.41 -26.77 -10.58
C THR A 91 -2.27 -26.77 -11.85
N LEU A 92 -3.51 -27.25 -11.75
CA LEU A 92 -4.45 -27.27 -12.88
C LEU A 92 -4.84 -25.85 -13.29
N MET A 93 -5.11 -24.99 -12.31
CA MET A 93 -5.52 -23.61 -12.56
C MET A 93 -4.38 -22.80 -13.17
N ASP A 94 -3.15 -22.96 -12.68
CA ASP A 94 -1.96 -22.32 -13.24
C ASP A 94 -1.76 -22.71 -14.70
N ASN A 95 -1.85 -24.01 -15.02
CA ASN A 95 -1.72 -24.46 -16.40
C ASN A 95 -2.83 -23.92 -17.32
N ALA A 96 -4.06 -23.86 -16.80
CA ALA A 96 -5.20 -23.33 -17.54
C ALA A 96 -5.08 -21.82 -17.78
N VAL A 97 -4.66 -21.05 -16.76
CA VAL A 97 -4.41 -19.61 -16.86
C VAL A 97 -3.27 -19.37 -17.85
N ASP A 98 -2.11 -19.99 -17.69
CA ASP A 98 -0.95 -19.86 -18.58
C ASP A 98 -1.33 -20.11 -20.06
N THR A 99 -1.96 -21.26 -20.34
CA THR A 99 -2.34 -21.63 -21.70
C THR A 99 -3.39 -20.69 -22.33
N THR A 100 -4.30 -20.14 -21.53
CA THR A 100 -5.34 -19.23 -22.05
C THR A 100 -4.81 -17.82 -22.21
N PHE A 101 -3.95 -17.37 -21.30
CA PHE A 101 -3.38 -16.03 -21.34
C PHE A 101 -2.25 -15.88 -22.36
N ASP A 102 -1.51 -16.94 -22.68
CA ASP A 102 -0.61 -16.99 -23.84
C ASP A 102 -1.36 -16.73 -25.16
N LYS A 103 -2.53 -17.37 -25.33
CA LYS A 103 -3.37 -17.18 -26.52
C LYS A 103 -3.99 -15.79 -26.55
N PHE A 104 -4.34 -15.27 -25.38
CA PHE A 104 -4.86 -13.91 -25.22
C PHE A 104 -3.80 -12.86 -25.58
N GLU A 105 -2.56 -13.01 -25.13
CA GLU A 105 -1.43 -12.14 -25.51
C GLU A 105 -1.29 -12.11 -27.04
N ILE A 106 -1.18 -13.29 -27.65
CA ILE A 106 -1.04 -13.42 -29.10
C ILE A 106 -2.23 -12.77 -29.81
N PHE A 107 -3.45 -12.97 -29.31
CA PHE A 107 -4.65 -12.39 -29.91
C PHE A 107 -4.64 -10.86 -29.84
N LEU A 108 -4.30 -10.28 -28.69
CA LEU A 108 -4.24 -8.83 -28.51
C LEU A 108 -3.16 -8.21 -29.40
N MET A 109 -1.96 -8.77 -29.37
CA MET A 109 -0.80 -8.28 -30.15
C MET A 109 -0.95 -8.48 -31.65
N ARG A 110 -1.95 -9.27 -32.10
CA ARG A 110 -2.22 -9.49 -33.52
C ARG A 110 -3.44 -8.75 -34.05
N ASN A 111 -4.46 -8.54 -33.22
CA ASN A 111 -5.76 -8.03 -33.68
C ASN A 111 -6.16 -6.69 -33.09
N VAL A 112 -5.82 -6.42 -31.84
CA VAL A 112 -6.30 -5.22 -31.11
C VAL A 112 -5.22 -4.15 -31.08
N LEU A 113 -4.02 -4.51 -30.62
CA LEU A 113 -2.89 -3.59 -30.43
C LEU A 113 -2.00 -3.59 -31.67
N VAL A 114 -2.60 -3.44 -32.86
CA VAL A 114 -1.89 -3.42 -34.15
C VAL A 114 -2.44 -2.32 -35.05
N VAL A 115 -1.52 -1.56 -35.65
CA VAL A 115 -1.83 -0.66 -36.76
C VAL A 115 -1.41 -1.35 -38.05
N LYS A 116 -2.31 -1.43 -39.02
CA LYS A 116 -1.99 -1.99 -40.34
C LYS A 116 -0.87 -1.19 -40.99
N GLU A 117 0.12 -1.88 -41.56
CA GLU A 117 1.30 -1.26 -42.20
C GLU A 117 0.93 -0.20 -43.25
N SER A 118 -0.12 -0.45 -44.03
CA SER A 118 -0.63 0.51 -45.02
C SER A 118 -1.11 1.83 -44.43
N LEU A 119 -1.51 1.83 -43.15
CA LEU A 119 -2.10 2.99 -42.45
C LEU A 119 -1.08 3.70 -41.57
N VAL A 120 0.08 3.10 -41.26
CA VAL A 120 1.11 3.68 -40.38
C VAL A 120 1.52 5.08 -40.84
N GLY A 121 1.78 5.26 -42.15
CA GLY A 121 2.14 6.58 -42.70
C GLY A 121 1.01 7.61 -42.75
N TRP A 122 -0.24 7.19 -42.56
CA TRP A 122 -1.42 8.05 -42.56
C TRP A 122 -1.93 8.35 -41.14
N CYS A 123 -1.40 7.64 -40.13
CA CYS A 123 -1.75 7.85 -38.73
C CYS A 123 -0.97 9.06 -38.19
N ARG A 124 -1.69 10.08 -37.71
CA ARG A 124 -1.12 11.24 -37.02
C ARG A 124 -1.67 11.29 -35.60
N LEU A 125 -0.79 11.29 -34.60
CA LEU A 125 -1.21 11.41 -33.20
C LEU A 125 -1.57 12.87 -32.89
N ALA A 126 -2.40 13.08 -31.86
CA ALA A 126 -2.96 14.40 -31.54
C ALA A 126 -1.90 15.46 -31.25
N HIS A 127 -0.81 15.08 -30.56
CA HIS A 127 0.28 16.00 -30.23
C HIS A 127 1.16 16.38 -31.42
N TYR A 128 1.02 15.71 -32.57
CA TYR A 128 1.68 16.13 -33.81
C TYR A 128 0.90 17.19 -34.58
N LYS A 129 -0.34 17.55 -34.17
CA LYS A 129 -1.25 18.42 -34.95
C LYS A 129 -0.70 19.83 -35.19
N ASP A 130 0.02 20.37 -34.20
CA ASP A 130 0.47 21.77 -34.17
C ASP A 130 2.00 21.90 -34.29
N ILE A 131 2.68 20.82 -34.71
CA ILE A 131 4.14 20.78 -34.89
C ILE A 131 4.46 20.96 -36.37
N ASP A 132 5.06 22.10 -36.72
CA ASP A 132 5.56 22.40 -38.05
C ASP A 132 7.02 21.95 -38.19
N PHE A 133 7.24 20.86 -38.94
CA PHE A 133 8.59 20.33 -39.21
C PHE A 133 9.33 21.08 -40.34
N SER A 134 8.73 22.13 -40.91
CA SER A 134 9.32 22.90 -42.03
C SER A 134 10.61 23.64 -41.67
N GLY A 135 10.84 23.92 -40.37
CA GLY A 135 12.04 24.59 -39.88
C GLY A 135 13.26 23.67 -39.71
N PHE A 136 13.10 22.35 -39.87
CA PHE A 136 14.14 21.36 -39.60
C PHE A 136 14.71 20.70 -40.85
N ILE A 137 14.42 21.22 -42.05
CA ILE A 137 15.15 20.80 -43.25
C ILE A 137 16.56 21.37 -43.08
N PRO A 138 17.62 20.55 -42.86
CA PRO A 138 18.96 21.05 -43.02
C PRO A 138 19.07 21.38 -44.50
N SER A 139 19.02 22.67 -44.83
CA SER A 139 19.35 23.15 -46.16
C SER A 139 20.72 22.57 -46.48
N SER A 140 20.74 21.59 -47.40
CA SER A 140 21.92 20.98 -47.98
C SER A 140 22.60 21.98 -48.93
N SER A 141 22.85 23.18 -48.43
CA SER A 141 23.52 24.28 -49.10
C SER A 141 24.36 25.00 -48.04
N SER A 142 25.59 24.53 -47.91
CA SER A 142 26.80 25.33 -47.68
C SER A 142 26.60 26.80 -47.26
N SER A 143 26.77 27.08 -45.97
CA SER A 143 27.52 28.25 -45.51
C SER A 143 27.78 28.11 -44.01
N GLU A 144 29.04 27.83 -43.66
CA GLU A 144 29.55 27.97 -42.30
C GLU A 144 29.24 29.37 -41.75
N PRO A 145 28.79 29.52 -40.49
CA PRO A 145 28.77 30.82 -39.85
C PRO A 145 30.20 31.19 -39.41
N PRO A 146 30.66 32.44 -39.64
CA PRO A 146 31.95 32.87 -39.18
C PRO A 146 31.94 32.99 -37.66
N VAL A 147 32.86 32.27 -37.03
CA VAL A 147 33.27 32.44 -35.64
C VAL A 147 33.95 33.80 -35.47
N ASP A 148 33.20 34.84 -35.12
CA ASP A 148 33.75 36.01 -34.42
C ASP A 148 32.63 36.92 -33.88
N SER A 149 32.46 36.86 -32.55
CA SER A 149 31.93 37.87 -31.61
C SER A 149 31.04 37.23 -30.55
N MET A 150 31.62 37.00 -29.36
CA MET A 150 30.87 36.85 -28.12
C MET A 150 30.22 38.20 -27.78
N ASP A 151 29.03 38.46 -28.30
CA ASP A 151 28.14 39.51 -27.79
C ASP A 151 27.14 38.88 -26.81
N LEU A 152 27.30 39.22 -25.52
CA LEU A 152 26.46 38.79 -24.41
C LEU A 152 25.10 39.51 -24.35
N SER A 153 24.68 40.18 -25.45
CA SER A 153 23.52 41.07 -25.47
C SER A 153 22.39 40.61 -26.41
N SER A 154 22.47 39.42 -27.00
CA SER A 154 21.40 38.91 -27.87
C SER A 154 20.27 38.27 -27.05
N PRO A 155 18.98 38.57 -27.33
CA PRO A 155 17.86 37.91 -26.66
C PRO A 155 17.90 36.40 -26.94
N PRO A 156 17.58 35.54 -25.97
CA PRO A 156 17.65 34.10 -26.19
C PRO A 156 16.64 33.70 -27.29
N PRO A 157 16.99 32.72 -28.15
CA PRO A 157 16.12 32.24 -29.22
C PRO A 157 14.77 31.75 -28.66
N PRO A 158 13.71 31.65 -29.49
CA PRO A 158 12.33 31.36 -29.08
C PRO A 158 12.09 30.02 -28.35
N GLY A 159 13.14 29.24 -28.03
CA GLY A 159 13.11 28.09 -27.12
C GLY A 159 13.41 28.41 -25.64
N SER A 160 13.52 29.68 -25.25
CA SER A 160 13.88 30.07 -23.86
C SER A 160 12.82 29.69 -22.82
N ALA A 161 11.53 29.71 -23.18
CA ALA A 161 10.44 29.29 -22.30
C ALA A 161 10.43 27.77 -22.08
N GLU A 162 10.69 26.98 -23.13
CA GLU A 162 10.74 25.51 -23.05
C GLU A 162 11.98 25.03 -22.29
N THR A 163 13.13 25.66 -22.53
CA THR A 163 14.36 25.39 -21.79
C THR A 163 14.24 25.80 -20.31
N ALA A 164 13.54 26.91 -20.01
CA ALA A 164 13.21 27.28 -18.63
C ALA A 164 12.25 26.29 -17.95
N ALA A 165 11.23 25.81 -18.66
CA ALA A 165 10.31 24.79 -18.16
C ALA A 165 11.01 23.46 -17.87
N LEU A 166 11.94 23.03 -18.75
CA LEU A 166 12.78 21.85 -18.52
C LEU A 166 13.70 22.01 -17.31
N LEU A 167 14.31 23.18 -17.11
CA LEU A 167 15.12 23.46 -15.93
C LEU A 167 14.27 23.42 -14.65
N ALA A 168 13.06 23.99 -14.67
CA ALA A 168 12.13 23.92 -13.56
C ALA A 168 11.71 22.48 -13.24
N LEU A 169 11.44 21.65 -14.26
CA LEU A 169 11.10 20.24 -14.08
C LEU A 169 12.28 19.46 -13.49
N ARG A 170 13.50 19.70 -13.97
CA ARG A 170 14.71 19.10 -13.40
C ARG A 170 14.89 19.47 -11.93
N GLN A 171 14.71 20.74 -11.58
CA GLN A 171 14.78 21.19 -10.18
C GLN A 171 13.72 20.51 -9.32
N ARG A 172 12.48 20.36 -9.82
CA ARG A 172 11.41 19.64 -9.12
C ARG A 172 11.71 18.15 -8.95
N LEU A 173 12.29 17.51 -9.95
CA LEU A 173 12.74 16.12 -9.87
C LEU A 173 13.79 15.99 -8.77
N PHE A 174 14.85 16.82 -8.79
CA PHE A 174 15.90 16.78 -7.77
C PHE A 174 15.35 16.95 -6.35
N ALA A 175 14.45 17.92 -6.16
CA ALA A 175 13.78 18.12 -4.87
C ALA A 175 12.95 16.90 -4.45
N SER A 176 12.18 16.30 -5.36
CA SER A 176 11.37 15.12 -5.08
C SER A 176 12.23 13.89 -4.78
N THR A 177 13.34 13.69 -5.49
CA THR A 177 14.25 12.57 -5.23
C THR A 177 14.95 12.74 -3.88
N HIS A 178 15.37 13.95 -3.55
CA HIS A 178 15.98 14.25 -2.27
C HIS A 178 15.01 13.98 -1.11
N LEU A 179 13.76 14.44 -1.22
CA LEU A 179 12.71 14.15 -0.25
C LEU A 179 12.47 12.64 -0.11
N SER A 180 12.38 11.91 -1.24
CA SER A 180 12.17 10.46 -1.22
C SER A 180 13.31 9.72 -0.51
N LEU A 181 14.56 10.13 -0.72
CA LEU A 181 15.71 9.53 -0.03
C LEU A 181 15.69 9.82 1.47
N SER A 182 15.39 11.07 1.85
CA SER A 182 15.26 11.45 3.27
C SER A 182 14.13 10.68 3.95
N LEU A 183 12.95 10.57 3.33
CA LEU A 183 11.84 9.79 3.87
C LEU A 183 12.15 8.29 3.98
N GLN A 184 12.93 7.74 3.05
CA GLN A 184 13.39 6.35 3.14
C GLN A 184 14.37 6.14 4.30
N ALA A 185 15.29 7.08 4.53
CA ALA A 185 16.21 7.04 5.66
C ALA A 185 15.45 7.11 6.99
N GLU A 186 14.51 8.05 7.13
CA GLU A 186 13.63 8.18 8.30
C GLU A 186 12.77 6.93 8.51
N LYS A 187 12.24 6.33 7.45
CA LYS A 187 11.49 5.07 7.55
C LYS A 187 12.38 3.93 8.05
N ALA A 188 13.63 3.86 7.60
CA ALA A 188 14.57 2.84 8.06
C ALA A 188 14.94 3.03 9.54
N GLU A 189 15.17 4.27 9.98
CA GLU A 189 15.43 4.56 11.39
C GLU A 189 14.22 4.24 12.27
N ASN A 190 13.02 4.65 11.86
CA ASN A 190 11.78 4.30 12.57
C ASN A 190 11.57 2.78 12.65
N ALA A 191 11.97 2.02 11.62
CA ALA A 191 11.92 0.56 11.67
C ALA A 191 12.85 -0.04 12.73
N LEU A 192 14.05 0.54 12.92
CA LEU A 192 15.00 0.13 13.97
C LEU A 192 14.50 0.51 15.37
N VAL A 193 13.88 1.68 15.53
CA VAL A 193 13.26 2.06 16.81
C VAL A 193 12.12 1.10 17.14
N LEU A 194 11.28 0.78 16.16
CA LEU A 194 10.19 -0.19 16.33
C LEU A 194 10.70 -1.60 16.64
N SER A 195 11.84 -2.04 16.07
CA SER A 195 12.42 -3.34 16.44
C SER A 195 12.93 -3.33 17.88
N LYS A 196 13.63 -2.28 18.31
CA LYS A 196 14.07 -2.12 19.71
C LYS A 196 12.90 -2.09 20.69
N LEU A 197 11.82 -1.37 20.36
CA LEU A 197 10.61 -1.34 21.18
C LEU A 197 9.94 -2.72 21.25
N ARG A 198 9.93 -3.48 20.15
CA ARG A 198 9.42 -4.86 20.15
C ARG A 198 10.30 -5.79 20.98
N GLU A 199 11.62 -5.66 20.90
CA GLU A 199 12.56 -6.43 21.72
C GLU A 199 12.35 -6.15 23.21
N LEU A 200 12.23 -4.86 23.60
CA LEU A 200 11.93 -4.47 24.97
C LEU A 200 10.54 -4.96 25.42
N ALA A 201 9.52 -4.84 24.57
CA ALA A 201 8.19 -5.37 24.88
C ALA A 201 8.21 -6.90 25.06
N SER A 202 9.00 -7.61 24.25
CA SER A 202 9.16 -9.07 24.35
C SER A 202 9.95 -9.49 25.60
N SER A 203 10.98 -8.74 26.00
CA SER A 203 11.76 -9.01 27.21
C SER A 203 10.98 -8.72 28.49
N LEU A 204 10.04 -7.78 28.45
CA LEU A 204 9.08 -7.52 29.53
C LEU A 204 7.95 -8.56 29.61
N SER A 205 7.76 -9.38 28.57
CA SER A 205 6.69 -10.38 28.48
C SER A 205 7.23 -11.79 28.17
N PRO A 206 8.02 -12.43 29.06
CA PRO A 206 8.60 -13.74 28.79
C PRO A 206 7.59 -14.90 28.82
N SER A 207 6.28 -14.67 29.02
CA SER A 207 5.30 -15.76 29.17
C SER A 207 3.89 -15.45 28.63
N TYR A 208 3.75 -14.61 27.60
CA TYR A 208 2.43 -14.37 27.00
C TYR A 208 2.51 -14.37 25.47
N THR A 209 1.92 -15.41 24.86
CA THR A 209 1.78 -15.63 23.42
C THR A 209 0.45 -15.12 22.87
N GLY A 210 -0.28 -14.29 23.63
CA GLY A 210 -1.56 -13.71 23.23
C GLY A 210 -1.45 -12.26 22.72
N PRO A 211 -2.53 -11.70 22.16
CA PRO A 211 -2.57 -10.30 21.72
C PRO A 211 -2.36 -9.37 22.92
N VAL A 212 -1.41 -8.44 22.77
CA VAL A 212 -0.92 -7.53 23.81
C VAL A 212 -2.07 -6.62 24.28
N THR A 213 -2.62 -6.91 25.45
CA THR A 213 -3.50 -5.98 26.17
C THR A 213 -2.73 -5.35 27.32
N SER A 214 -3.06 -4.09 27.64
CA SER A 214 -2.37 -3.22 28.61
C SER A 214 -2.31 -3.78 30.05
N PHE A 215 -2.96 -4.91 30.33
CA PHE A 215 -3.01 -5.53 31.66
C PHE A 215 -2.31 -6.90 31.76
N SER A 216 -1.69 -7.38 30.67
CA SER A 216 -1.00 -8.69 30.69
C SER A 216 0.25 -8.74 31.60
N LEU A 217 0.67 -7.60 32.16
CA LEU A 217 1.81 -7.45 33.07
C LEU A 217 1.54 -8.00 34.49
N LEU A 218 0.28 -8.10 34.91
CA LEU A 218 -0.08 -8.46 36.29
C LEU A 218 -0.15 -9.98 36.54
N GLN A 219 -0.09 -10.80 35.50
CA GLN A 219 -0.39 -12.22 35.63
C GLN A 219 0.84 -13.10 35.92
N GLY A 220 2.07 -12.55 35.81
CA GLY A 220 3.30 -13.36 35.72
C GLY A 220 4.39 -13.17 36.79
N SER A 221 4.27 -12.28 37.80
CA SER A 221 5.37 -12.08 38.76
C SER A 221 4.96 -12.22 40.24
N GLY A 222 5.51 -13.23 40.90
CA GLY A 222 5.36 -13.46 42.35
C GLY A 222 6.14 -12.48 43.25
N LYS A 223 6.64 -11.36 42.71
CA LYS A 223 7.32 -10.30 43.47
C LYS A 223 6.81 -8.92 43.03
N LEU A 224 5.63 -8.59 43.52
CA LEU A 224 4.86 -7.39 43.15
C LEU A 224 5.62 -6.07 43.32
N LYS A 225 6.54 -5.96 44.30
CA LYS A 225 7.25 -4.71 44.59
C LYS A 225 8.35 -4.38 43.58
N GLU A 226 9.21 -5.35 43.26
CA GLU A 226 10.27 -5.17 42.26
C GLU A 226 9.67 -4.98 40.85
N GLY A 227 8.59 -5.70 40.54
CA GLY A 227 7.84 -5.53 39.30
C GLY A 227 7.13 -4.17 39.20
N ALA A 228 6.58 -3.65 40.30
CA ALA A 228 5.94 -2.33 40.33
C ALA A 228 6.95 -1.19 40.23
N GLU A 229 8.08 -1.27 40.92
CA GLU A 229 9.17 -0.28 40.83
C GLU A 229 9.78 -0.24 39.43
N PHE A 230 10.00 -1.41 38.82
CA PHE A 230 10.46 -1.50 37.44
C PHE A 230 9.40 -0.97 36.45
N ALA A 231 8.13 -1.36 36.59
CA ALA A 231 7.05 -0.86 35.73
C ALA A 231 6.88 0.68 35.86
N LEU A 232 7.00 1.24 37.07
CA LEU A 232 6.98 2.68 37.29
C LEU A 232 8.16 3.38 36.60
N SER A 233 9.35 2.77 36.61
CA SER A 233 10.52 3.30 35.90
C SER A 233 10.34 3.28 34.38
N GLN A 234 9.72 2.21 33.84
CA GLN A 234 9.48 2.08 32.40
C GLN A 234 8.33 2.97 31.93
N VAL A 235 7.30 3.17 32.74
CA VAL A 235 6.22 4.14 32.47
C VAL A 235 6.79 5.57 32.45
N GLY A 236 7.77 5.88 33.31
CA GLY A 236 8.51 7.15 33.26
C GLY A 236 9.25 7.34 31.93
N ALA A 237 10.02 6.34 31.51
CA ALA A 237 10.78 6.39 30.24
C ALA A 237 9.87 6.45 29.00
N VAL A 238 8.73 5.75 29.02
CA VAL A 238 7.73 5.80 27.95
C VAL A 238 7.02 7.15 27.93
N ARG A 239 6.69 7.73 29.08
CA ARG A 239 6.10 9.08 29.18
C ARG A 239 7.05 10.14 28.63
N GLU A 240 8.33 10.10 28.99
CA GLU A 240 9.34 11.04 28.48
C GLU A 240 9.45 10.97 26.95
N ARG A 241 9.49 9.76 26.37
CA ARG A 241 9.50 9.59 24.92
C ARG A 241 8.19 9.98 24.25
N TYR A 242 7.05 9.80 24.91
CA TYR A 242 5.75 10.24 24.39
C TYR A 242 5.62 11.76 24.40
N GLU A 243 6.15 12.42 25.43
CA GLU A 243 6.25 13.88 25.51
C GLU A 243 7.20 14.44 24.43
N GLU A 244 8.22 13.69 24.01
CA GLU A 244 9.09 14.03 22.87
C GLU A 244 8.40 13.83 21.50
N LEU A 245 7.53 12.82 21.36
CA LEU A 245 6.79 12.52 20.13
C LEU A 245 5.60 13.45 19.89
N GLY A 246 4.96 13.96 20.95
CA GLY A 246 3.84 14.91 20.88
C GLY A 246 4.10 16.13 19.97
N PRO A 247 5.14 16.94 20.23
CA PRO A 247 5.46 18.11 19.42
C PRO A 247 5.86 17.73 17.99
N ARG A 248 6.57 16.62 17.78
CA ARG A 248 6.92 16.13 16.42
C ARG A 248 5.67 15.75 15.60
N LEU A 249 4.65 15.21 16.26
CA LEU A 249 3.38 14.86 15.61
C LEU A 249 2.55 16.11 15.26
N GLU A 250 2.58 17.13 16.12
CA GLU A 250 1.97 18.44 15.81
C GLU A 250 2.69 19.16 14.67
N GLU A 251 4.03 19.08 14.60
CA GLU A 251 4.81 19.63 13.49
C GLU A 251 4.46 18.94 12.17
N LEU A 252 4.38 17.60 12.16
CA LEU A 252 3.97 16.85 10.97
C LEU A 252 2.53 17.15 10.54
N LYS A 253 1.61 17.36 11.49
CA LYS A 253 0.24 17.82 11.19
C LYS A 253 0.24 19.20 10.53
N LYS A 254 1.02 20.15 11.08
CA LYS A 254 1.16 21.49 10.51
C LYS A 254 1.79 21.48 9.12
N VAL A 255 2.76 20.62 8.86
CA VAL A 255 3.35 20.44 7.51
C VAL A 255 2.32 19.89 6.54
N LYS A 256 1.55 18.88 6.96
CA LYS A 256 0.50 18.29 6.13
C LYS A 256 -0.65 19.27 5.82
N GLU A 257 -1.04 20.10 6.78
CA GLU A 257 -2.05 21.15 6.57
C GLU A 257 -1.53 22.25 5.64
N LYS A 258 -0.25 22.62 5.75
CA LYS A 258 0.39 23.57 4.84
C LYS A 258 0.49 23.03 3.41
N GLU A 259 0.86 21.76 3.24
CA GLU A 259 0.86 21.11 1.92
C GLU A 259 -0.53 21.07 1.31
N ALA A 260 -1.56 20.70 2.08
CA ALA A 260 -2.96 20.68 1.61
C ALA A 260 -3.50 22.08 1.25
N SER A 261 -3.05 23.13 1.93
CA SER A 261 -3.41 24.52 1.58
C SER A 261 -2.70 25.02 0.32
N LYS A 262 -1.43 24.63 0.12
CA LYS A 262 -0.63 25.01 -1.04
C LYS A 262 -1.10 24.31 -2.33
N GLU A 263 -1.64 23.11 -2.19
CA GLU A 263 -2.25 22.35 -3.29
C GLU A 263 -3.58 23.00 -3.75
N LYS A 264 -4.38 23.55 -2.81
CA LYS A 264 -5.62 24.29 -3.13
C LYS A 264 -5.39 25.66 -3.78
N GLU A 265 -4.37 26.41 -3.38
CA GLU A 265 -4.05 27.70 -4.02
C GLU A 265 -3.47 27.56 -5.43
N SER A 266 -2.91 26.39 -5.78
CA SER A 266 -2.39 26.12 -7.13
C SER A 266 -3.46 25.69 -8.15
N MET A 267 -4.72 25.61 -7.74
CA MET A 267 -5.82 24.98 -8.51
C MET A 267 -6.86 25.98 -9.04
N ASP A 268 -6.65 27.29 -8.93
CA ASP A 268 -7.57 28.33 -9.43
C ASP A 268 -7.18 28.89 -10.82
N GLY A 269 -6.30 28.21 -11.57
CA GLY A 269 -5.92 28.67 -12.90
C GLY A 269 -5.37 27.57 -13.81
N ALA A 270 -6.26 26.74 -14.39
CA ALA A 270 -6.12 26.10 -15.70
C ALA A 270 -7.16 24.95 -15.86
N GLU A 271 -8.33 25.26 -16.39
CA GLU A 271 -9.43 24.31 -16.62
C GLU A 271 -9.15 23.23 -17.70
N ALA A 272 -7.94 23.17 -18.28
CA ALA A 272 -7.59 22.19 -19.32
C ALA A 272 -6.65 21.06 -18.86
N TYR A 273 -6.11 21.10 -17.64
CA TYR A 273 -5.22 20.05 -17.08
C TYR A 273 -5.84 19.24 -15.93
N THR A 274 -7.06 19.58 -15.53
CA THR A 274 -7.74 19.00 -14.36
C THR A 274 -8.18 17.57 -14.58
N GLU A 275 -8.63 17.17 -15.78
CA GLU A 275 -9.14 15.81 -16.00
C GLU A 275 -8.04 14.74 -15.95
N ARG A 276 -6.86 15.00 -16.52
CA ARG A 276 -5.73 14.05 -16.50
C ARG A 276 -5.07 13.98 -15.13
N GLY A 277 -4.99 15.11 -14.43
CA GLY A 277 -4.50 15.17 -13.04
C GLY A 277 -5.44 14.43 -12.09
N VAL A 278 -6.74 14.70 -12.17
CA VAL A 278 -7.78 14.00 -11.40
C VAL A 278 -7.82 12.52 -11.77
N TYR A 279 -7.61 12.14 -13.04
CA TYR A 279 -7.53 10.73 -13.43
C TYR A 279 -6.29 10.04 -12.85
N LEU A 280 -5.11 10.67 -12.91
CA LEU A 280 -3.88 10.11 -12.33
C LEU A 280 -3.95 10.04 -10.80
N GLU A 281 -4.57 11.02 -10.15
CA GLU A 281 -4.79 11.01 -8.71
C GLU A 281 -5.85 10.01 -8.27
N THR A 282 -6.96 9.91 -9.00
CA THR A 282 -7.99 8.87 -8.74
C THR A 282 -7.43 7.48 -9.00
N PHE A 283 -6.61 7.30 -10.03
CA PHE A 283 -5.93 6.04 -10.32
C PHE A 283 -4.89 5.69 -9.24
N LYS A 284 -4.02 6.63 -8.85
CA LYS A 284 -3.06 6.42 -7.75
C LYS A 284 -3.75 6.20 -6.41
N LYS A 285 -4.86 6.91 -6.15
CA LYS A 285 -5.68 6.72 -4.94
C LYS A 285 -6.37 5.37 -4.96
N ALA A 286 -6.89 4.92 -6.10
CA ALA A 286 -7.48 3.60 -6.26
C ALA A 286 -6.45 2.48 -6.09
N GLN A 287 -5.24 2.64 -6.63
CA GLN A 287 -4.13 1.70 -6.48
C GLN A 287 -3.61 1.66 -5.03
N MET A 288 -3.49 2.81 -4.38
CA MET A 288 -3.12 2.91 -2.96
C MET A 288 -4.23 2.40 -2.04
N GLU A 289 -5.51 2.58 -2.40
CA GLU A 289 -6.63 1.98 -1.69
C GLU A 289 -6.71 0.47 -1.92
N ALA A 290 -6.38 -0.03 -3.11
CA ALA A 290 -6.24 -1.45 -3.39
C ALA A 290 -5.12 -2.05 -2.54
N LEU A 291 -3.93 -1.43 -2.51
CA LEU A 291 -2.82 -1.80 -1.61
C LEU A 291 -3.21 -1.69 -0.13
N ARG A 292 -4.05 -0.72 0.26
CA ARG A 292 -4.58 -0.63 1.64
C ARG A 292 -5.69 -1.66 1.92
N ARG A 293 -6.45 -2.10 0.93
CA ARG A 293 -7.43 -3.19 1.04
C ARG A 293 -6.72 -4.53 1.10
N GLU A 294 -5.68 -4.75 0.31
CA GLU A 294 -4.76 -5.90 0.38
C GLU A 294 -4.12 -5.98 1.77
N ARG A 295 -3.56 -4.85 2.23
CA ARG A 295 -2.93 -4.75 3.56
C ARG A 295 -3.95 -4.85 4.69
N ARG A 296 -5.19 -4.39 4.50
CA ARG A 296 -6.30 -4.63 5.44
C ARG A 296 -6.77 -6.08 5.40
N ARG A 297 -6.80 -6.75 4.25
CA ARG A 297 -7.21 -8.16 4.15
C ARG A 297 -6.19 -9.07 4.85
N VAL A 298 -4.89 -8.76 4.71
CA VAL A 298 -3.79 -9.44 5.41
C VAL A 298 -3.75 -9.11 6.92
N PHE A 299 -4.26 -7.94 7.35
CA PHE A 299 -4.21 -7.51 8.76
C PHE A 299 -5.53 -7.70 9.55
N TYR A 300 -6.70 -7.75 8.89
CA TYR A 300 -8.03 -7.83 9.51
C TYR A 300 -8.76 -9.16 9.30
N GLY A 301 -8.19 -10.11 8.55
CA GLY A 301 -8.75 -11.47 8.43
C GLY A 301 -8.90 -12.22 9.76
N GLN A 302 -8.33 -11.70 10.85
CA GLN A 302 -8.36 -12.32 12.18
C GLN A 302 -9.09 -11.47 13.26
N GLN A 303 -9.67 -10.30 12.93
CA GLN A 303 -10.06 -9.35 13.98
C GLN A 303 -11.36 -8.54 13.73
N GLU A 304 -12.40 -9.13 13.15
CA GLU A 304 -13.71 -8.47 13.00
C GLU A 304 -14.72 -8.73 14.15
N ARG A 305 -14.26 -8.93 15.40
CA ARG A 305 -15.16 -8.92 16.57
C ARG A 305 -14.82 -7.89 17.66
N GLY A 306 -13.83 -7.03 17.46
CA GLY A 306 -13.28 -6.19 18.54
C GLY A 306 -13.53 -4.68 18.45
N VAL A 307 -13.83 -4.14 17.27
CA VAL A 307 -13.65 -2.69 17.03
C VAL A 307 -14.81 -1.85 17.57
N GLU A 308 -16.04 -2.38 17.62
CA GLU A 308 -17.19 -1.63 18.18
C GLU A 308 -17.16 -1.52 19.71
N ARG A 309 -16.35 -2.31 20.42
CA ARG A 309 -16.21 -2.19 21.89
C ARG A 309 -15.28 -1.05 22.34
N GLY A 310 -14.33 -0.64 21.50
CA GLY A 310 -13.27 0.29 21.91
C GLY A 310 -13.78 1.70 22.25
N GLU A 311 -14.73 2.23 21.48
CA GLU A 311 -15.26 3.58 21.73
C GLU A 311 -16.17 3.62 22.98
N GLU A 312 -16.97 2.58 23.20
CA GLU A 312 -17.81 2.46 24.40
C GLU A 312 -17.00 2.18 25.67
N GLU A 313 -15.92 1.39 25.58
CA GLU A 313 -15.04 1.11 26.71
C GLU A 313 -14.21 2.33 27.11
N VAL A 314 -13.73 3.12 26.14
CA VAL A 314 -13.03 4.40 26.42
C VAL A 314 -14.00 5.43 27.02
N ARG A 315 -15.27 5.46 26.58
CA ARG A 315 -16.30 6.31 27.18
C ARG A 315 -16.63 5.90 28.62
N LYS A 316 -16.79 4.61 28.89
CA LYS A 316 -16.98 4.08 30.25
C LYS A 316 -15.78 4.31 31.16
N LEU A 317 -14.56 4.19 30.63
CA LEU A 317 -13.33 4.49 31.38
C LEU A 317 -13.21 5.98 31.71
N GLY A 318 -13.61 6.88 30.80
CA GLY A 318 -13.73 8.32 31.09
C GLY A 318 -14.75 8.63 32.18
N GLU A 319 -15.87 7.91 32.20
CA GLU A 319 -16.93 8.03 33.22
C GLU A 319 -16.45 7.55 34.60
N ILE A 320 -15.72 6.42 34.66
CA ILE A 320 -15.14 5.86 35.89
C ILE A 320 -14.02 6.75 36.45
N VAL A 321 -13.19 7.33 35.58
CA VAL A 321 -12.15 8.29 35.98
C VAL A 321 -12.78 9.59 36.50
N GLY A 322 -13.89 10.05 35.89
CA GLY A 322 -14.68 11.17 36.39
C GLY A 322 -15.29 10.90 37.78
N MET A 323 -15.81 9.68 38.01
CA MET A 323 -16.34 9.27 39.33
C MET A 323 -15.26 9.13 40.41
N MET A 324 -14.03 8.76 40.04
CA MET A 324 -12.89 8.71 40.97
C MET A 324 -12.32 10.10 41.30
N GLY A 325 -12.50 11.10 40.42
CA GLY A 325 -12.06 12.48 40.65
C GLY A 325 -13.03 13.35 41.46
N GLY A 326 -14.27 12.90 41.70
CA GLY A 326 -15.35 13.71 42.29
C GLY A 326 -15.62 13.49 43.78
N ARG A 327 -14.74 12.82 44.54
CA ARG A 327 -15.01 12.44 45.94
C ARG A 327 -13.97 13.00 46.92
N SER A 328 -13.77 14.30 46.89
CA SER A 328 -13.11 15.07 47.94
C SER A 328 -13.96 16.27 48.33
N ASP A 329 -15.19 16.02 48.78
CA ASP A 329 -15.96 16.96 49.62
C ASP A 329 -17.21 16.24 50.15
N LEU A 330 -17.05 15.52 51.26
CA LEU A 330 -18.13 15.19 52.17
C LEU A 330 -17.58 15.31 53.61
N SER A 331 -17.97 16.43 54.20
CA SER A 331 -17.88 16.79 55.61
C SER A 331 -18.68 15.85 56.53
N HIS A 332 -18.35 15.94 57.83
CA HIS A 332 -18.85 15.24 59.03
C HIS A 332 -18.02 14.02 59.43
N GLY A 333 -17.52 13.90 60.65
CA GLY A 333 -17.73 14.69 61.86
C GLY A 333 -17.01 13.97 63.01
N GLU A 334 -16.74 14.73 64.05
CA GLU A 334 -16.26 14.33 65.38
C GLU A 334 -16.77 12.96 65.84
N PHE A 335 -15.94 12.17 66.52
CA PHE A 335 -16.27 11.60 67.84
C PHE A 335 -15.02 10.94 68.46
N TRP A 336 -14.51 11.59 69.51
CA TRP A 336 -13.67 11.00 70.55
C TRP A 336 -14.58 10.44 71.66
N ASN A 337 -14.05 9.45 72.39
CA ASN A 337 -14.46 8.93 73.71
C ASN A 337 -15.71 8.05 73.82
N GLY A 338 -15.50 6.87 74.42
CA GLY A 338 -16.53 5.96 74.95
C GLY A 338 -16.13 4.51 74.81
#